data_AF-A0A2I0A216-F1
#
_entry.id   AF-A0A2I0A216-F1
#
_cell.length_a   1.000
_cell.length_b   1.000
_cell.length_c   1.000
_cell.angle_alpha   90.00
_cell.angle_beta   90.00
_cell.angle_gamma   90.00
#
_symmetry.space_group_name_H-M   'P 1'
#
loop_
_entity.id
_entity.type
_entity.pdbx_description
1 polymer ?
#
loop_
_entity_poly.entity_id
_entity_poly.type
_entity_poly.pdbx_seq_one_letter_code
_entity_poly.pdbx_strand_id
1 'polypeptide(L)' 'MSVSKAQRIINQIRVCSYEETLMILELMPYRASYLILKLIYSGVTNVFEEN' A
#
# COMPACT_ATOMS: atom_id res chain seq x y z
N MET A 1 6.31 6.90 -11.89
CA MET A 1 5.01 7.05 -11.19
C MET A 1 4.84 8.51 -10.86
N SER A 2 3.65 9.10 -11.05
CA SER A 2 3.41 10.51 -10.67
C SER A 2 2.87 10.60 -9.24
N VAL A 3 3.15 11.70 -8.55
CA VAL A 3 2.65 12.00 -7.20
C VAL A 3 1.12 11.89 -7.15
N SER A 4 0.42 12.42 -8.17
CA SER A 4 -1.03 12.36 -8.29
C SER A 4 -1.61 10.94 -8.29
N LYS A 5 -0.95 9.98 -8.93
CA LYS A 5 -1.40 8.58 -8.97
C LYS A 5 -1.19 7.90 -7.62
N ALA A 6 -0.05 8.16 -6.96
CA ALA A 6 0.21 7.64 -5.62
C ALA A 6 -0.79 8.21 -4.60
N GLN A 7 -1.09 9.52 -4.69
CA GLN A 7 -2.06 10.18 -3.81
C GLN A 7 -3.45 9.54 -3.89
N ARG A 8 -3.91 9.21 -5.11
CA ARG A 8 -5.22 8.58 -5.31
C ARG A 8 -5.29 7.21 -4.64
N ILE A 9 -4.24 6.40 -4.77
CA ILE A 9 -4.19 5.06 -4.15
C ILE A 9 -4.10 5.19 -2.63
N ILE A 10 -3.25 6.07 -2.11
CA ILE A 10 -3.13 6.33 -0.66
C ILE A 10 -4.46 6.80 -0.08
N ASN A 11 -5.18 7.67 -0.78
CA ASN A 11 -6.48 8.16 -0.32
C ASN A 11 -7.55 7.06 -0.31
N GLN A 12 -7.45 6.06 -1.19
CA GLN A 12 -8.38 4.91 -1.19
C GLN A 12 -8.13 3.96 -0.02
N ILE A 13 -6.86 3.73 0.35
CA ILE A 13 -6.50 2.75 1.40
C ILE A 13 -6.42 3.35 2.82
N ARG A 14 -6.40 4.68 2.96
CA ARG A 14 -6.21 5.37 4.26
C ARG A 14 -7.21 4.98 5.35
N VAL A 15 -8.41 4.56 4.97
CA VAL A 15 -9.52 4.22 5.89
C VAL A 15 -9.91 2.74 5.82
N CYS A 16 -9.12 1.92 5.13
CA CYS A 16 -9.35 0.48 4.99
C CYS A 16 -8.60 -0.30 6.08
N SER A 17 -9.10 -1.50 6.40
CA SER A 17 -8.30 -2.45 7.20
C SER A 17 -7.01 -2.85 6.47
N TYR A 18 -6.09 -3.50 7.18
CA TYR A 18 -4.89 -4.04 6.56
C TYR A 18 -5.23 -5.07 5.48
N GLU A 19 -6.15 -6.00 5.75
CA GLU A 19 -6.62 -6.99 4.79
C GLU A 19 -7.32 -6.35 3.60
N GLU A 20 -8.20 -5.37 3.82
CA GLU A 20 -8.86 -4.62 2.75
C GLU A 20 -7.86 -3.85 1.89
N THR A 21 -6.85 -3.24 2.51
CA THR A 21 -5.77 -2.55 1.82
C THR A 21 -4.99 -3.50 0.91
N LEU A 22 -4.66 -4.70 1.38
CA LEU A 22 -3.98 -5.72 0.58
C LEU A 22 -4.86 -6.15 -0.62
N MET A 23 -6.14 -6.47 -0.37
CA MET A 23 -7.07 -6.87 -1.44
C MET A 23 -7.21 -5.79 -2.52
N ILE A 24 -7.36 -4.52 -2.13
CA ILE A 24 -7.47 -3.40 -3.07
C ILE A 24 -6.20 -3.26 -3.92
N LEU A 25 -5.02 -3.38 -3.30
CA LEU A 25 -3.73 -3.18 -3.98
C LEU A 25 -3.38 -4.34 -4.92
N GLU A 26 -3.67 -5.59 -4.52
CA GLU A 26 -3.41 -6.79 -5.32
C GLU A 26 -4.30 -6.87 -6.57
N LEU A 27 -5.54 -6.36 -6.48
CA LEU A 27 -6.49 -6.37 -7.60
C LEU A 27 -6.32 -5.18 -8.57
N MET A 28 -5.50 -4.18 -8.23
CA MET A 28 -5.29 -3.01 -9.08
C MET A 28 -4.27 -3.28 -10.20
N PRO A 29 -4.58 -3.00 -11.48
CA PRO A 29 -3.66 -3.23 -12.62
C PRO A 29 -2.55 -2.16 -12.76
N TYR A 30 -2.28 -1.38 -11.71
CA TYR A 30 -1.34 -0.27 -11.76
C TYR A 30 0.00 -0.63 -11.14
N ARG A 31 1.11 -0.39 -11.85
CA ARG A 31 2.48 -0.52 -11.28
C ARG A 31 2.69 0.25 -9.96
N ALA A 32 1.87 1.28 -9.72
CA ALA A 32 1.86 2.04 -8.49
C ALA A 32 1.34 1.24 -7.28
N SER A 33 0.34 0.37 -7.45
CA SER A 33 -0.16 -0.47 -6.35
C SER A 33 0.91 -1.45 -5.90
N TYR A 34 1.68 -2.03 -6.83
CA TYR A 34 2.81 -2.89 -6.50
C TYR A 34 3.90 -2.19 -5.68
N LEU A 35 4.23 -0.93 -6.01
CA LEU A 35 5.21 -0.16 -5.24
C LEU A 35 4.71 0.18 -3.83
N ILE A 36 3.42 0.48 -3.68
CA ILE A 36 2.79 0.78 -2.38
C ILE A 36 2.68 -0.50 -1.55
N LEU A 37 2.30 -1.62 -2.16
CA LEU A 37 2.24 -2.93 -1.53
C LEU A 37 3.60 -3.34 -0.95
N LYS A 38 4.68 -3.18 -1.73
CA LYS A 38 6.05 -3.45 -1.27
C LYS A 38 6.44 -2.59 -0.07
N LEU A 39 6.04 -1.32 -0.05
CA LEU A 39 6.28 -0.41 1.08
C LEU A 39 5.51 -0.83 2.33
N ILE A 40 4.25 -1.24 2.18
CA ILE A 40 3.43 -1.74 3.29
C ILE A 40 4.07 -3.00 3.89
N TYR A 41 4.48 -3.96 3.05
CA TYR A 41 5.20 -5.14 3.52
C TYR A 41 6.50 -4.80 4.26
N SER A 42 7.33 -3.87 3.74
CA SER A 42 8.57 -3.47 4.42
C SER A 42 8.32 -2.66 5.70
N GLY A 43 7.26 -1.86 5.74
CA GLY A 43 6.91 -1.06 6.92
C GLY A 43 6.41 -1.94 8.07
N VAL A 44 5.67 -3.00 7.75
CA VAL A 44 5.28 -4.05 8.69
C VAL A 44 6.54 -4.69 9.29
N THR A 45 7.52 -5.08 8.46
CA THR A 45 8.79 -5.65 8.95
C THR A 45 9.49 -4.72 9.94
N ASN A 46 9.55 -3.41 9.68
CA ASN A 46 10.17 -2.45 10.61
C ASN A 46 9.45 -2.31 11.95
N VAL A 47 8.11 -2.41 11.99
CA VAL A 47 7.34 -2.33 13.24
C VAL A 47 7.52 -3.60 14.08
N PHE A 48 7.73 -4.75 13.44
CA PHE A 48 7.88 -6.03 14.11
C PHE A 48 9.35 -6.43 14.38
N GLU A 49 10.34 -5.79 13.73
CA GLU A 49 11.77 -5.99 13.98
C GLU A 49 12.37 -5.03 15.03
N GLU A 50 11.66 -4.00 15.49
CA GLU A 50 12.06 -3.15 16.64
C GLU A 50 11.70 -3.77 18.02
N ASN A 51 12.09 -5.04 18.26
CA ASN A 51 12.13 -5.64 19.61
C ASN A 51 13.52 -6.17 19.95
#